data_AF-A0A8H3G230-F1
#
_entry.id   AF-A0A8H3G230-F1
#
_cell.length_a   1.000
_cell.length_b   1.000
_cell.length_c   1.000
_cell.angle_alpha   90.00
_cell.angle_beta   90.00
_cell.angle_gamma   90.00
#
_symmetry.space_group_name_H-M   'P 1'
#
loop_
_entity.id
_entity.type
_entity.pdbx_description
1 polymer ?
#
loop_
_entity_poly.entity_id
_entity_poly.type
_entity_poly.pdbx_seq_one_letter_code
_entity_poly.pdbx_strand_id
1 'polypeptide(L)'
;MTVLTTFNVEQFNVLGLDPFLVLGLITVGSGGVGWLLGPFLGNAVFGVAHRRVGGQIKEMEKDFYRRIKKHRVDPSGGSSANPVPDYYGEKIGSVKEYRNWMKDQRAFNRRRQTFL
;
A
#
# COMPACT_ATOMS: atom_id res chain seq x y z
N MET A 1 -8.62 26.03 -46.53
CA MET A 1 -8.47 24.95 -45.53
C MET A 1 -6.98 24.73 -45.21
N THR A 2 -6.24 25.79 -44.91
CA THR A 2 -4.77 25.76 -44.68
C THR A 2 -4.34 26.64 -43.50
N VAL A 3 -5.25 27.47 -42.96
CA VAL A 3 -4.95 28.46 -41.91
C VAL A 3 -5.17 27.89 -40.50
N LEU A 4 -6.01 26.86 -40.35
CA LEU A 4 -6.25 26.21 -39.05
C LEU A 4 -5.13 25.23 -38.66
N THR A 5 -4.36 24.74 -39.63
CA THR A 5 -3.24 23.83 -39.39
C THR A 5 -1.96 24.56 -38.98
N THR A 6 -1.73 25.80 -39.44
CA THR A 6 -0.54 26.58 -39.08
C THR A 6 -0.62 27.19 -37.68
N PHE A 7 -1.82 27.62 -37.25
CA PHE A 7 -2.02 28.23 -35.93
C PHE A 7 -1.83 27.29 -34.74
N ASN A 8 -1.94 25.97 -34.94
CA ASN A 8 -1.75 25.01 -33.84
C ASN A 8 -0.31 24.52 -33.70
N VAL A 9 0.50 24.49 -34.77
CA VAL A 9 1.85 23.92 -34.69
C VAL A 9 2.88 24.93 -34.16
N GLU A 10 2.77 26.20 -34.58
CA GLU A 10 3.67 27.28 -34.14
C GLU A 10 3.50 27.62 -32.65
N GLN A 11 2.31 27.39 -32.07
CA GLN A 11 2.05 27.67 -30.66
C GLN A 11 2.70 26.66 -29.70
N PHE A 12 3.09 25.48 -30.19
CA PHE A 12 3.90 24.51 -29.43
C PHE A 12 5.40 24.81 -29.51
N ASN A 13 5.83 25.80 -30.31
CA ASN A 13 7.21 26.24 -30.43
C ASN A 13 7.66 27.17 -29.27
N VAL A 14 7.09 26.99 -28.07
CA VAL A 14 7.44 27.80 -26.87
C VAL A 14 8.85 27.49 -26.38
N LEU A 15 9.41 26.33 -26.78
CA LEU A 15 10.73 25.83 -26.34
C LEU A 15 11.73 25.63 -27.49
N GLY A 16 11.39 25.95 -28.74
CA GLY A 16 12.28 25.68 -29.88
C GLY A 16 12.44 24.19 -30.24
N LEU A 17 11.55 23.32 -29.75
CA LEU A 17 11.61 21.86 -29.89
C LEU A 17 10.64 21.37 -30.98
N ASP A 18 10.98 20.26 -31.64
CA ASP A 18 10.11 19.60 -32.65
C ASP A 18 8.71 19.29 -32.06
N PRO A 19 7.61 19.63 -32.76
CA PRO A 19 6.24 19.30 -32.36
C PRO A 19 6.03 17.87 -31.86
N PHE A 20 6.67 16.86 -32.47
CA PHE A 20 6.54 15.47 -32.02
C PHE A 20 7.16 15.23 -30.64
N LEU A 21 8.29 15.89 -30.36
CA LEU A 21 8.96 15.79 -29.07
C LEU A 21 8.13 16.50 -27.98
N VAL A 22 7.58 17.68 -28.28
CA VAL A 22 6.71 18.41 -27.35
C VAL A 22 5.46 17.61 -27.01
N LEU A 23 4.81 17.02 -28.01
CA LEU A 23 3.65 16.14 -27.79
C LEU A 23 4.02 14.89 -26.97
N GLY A 24 5.18 14.29 -27.22
CA GLY A 24 5.70 13.18 -26.43
C GLY A 24 5.91 13.57 -24.96
N LEU A 25 6.54 14.72 -24.72
CA LEU A 25 6.79 15.24 -23.36
C LEU A 25 5.50 15.58 -22.61
N ILE A 26 4.51 16.19 -23.27
CA ILE A 26 3.21 16.49 -22.66
C ILE A 26 2.46 15.19 -22.36
N THR A 27 2.52 14.20 -23.25
CA THR A 27 1.85 12.91 -23.06
C THR A 27 2.46 12.14 -21.88
N VAL A 28 3.79 12.03 -21.83
CA VAL A 28 4.48 11.37 -20.71
C VAL A 28 4.32 12.16 -19.42
N GLY A 29 4.39 13.49 -19.49
CA GLY A 29 4.20 14.37 -18.33
C GLY A 29 2.79 14.27 -17.74
N SER A 30 1.75 14.30 -18.58
CA SER A 30 0.36 14.12 -18.13
C SER A 30 0.09 12.71 -17.61
N GLY A 31 0.69 11.69 -18.23
CA GLY A 31 0.67 10.32 -17.72
C GLY A 31 1.32 10.20 -16.33
N GLY A 32 2.50 10.80 -16.15
CA GLY A 32 3.22 10.82 -14.86
C GLY A 32 2.45 11.57 -13.78
N VAL A 33 1.86 12.73 -14.11
CA VAL A 33 1.01 13.49 -13.19
C VAL A 33 -0.26 12.70 -12.83
N GLY A 34 -0.93 12.09 -13.82
CA GLY A 34 -2.10 11.25 -13.60
C GLY A 34 -1.79 10.03 -12.73
N TRP A 35 -0.62 9.42 -12.92
CA TRP A 35 -0.15 8.30 -12.10
C TRP A 35 0.07 8.70 -10.64
N LEU A 36 0.63 9.88 -10.38
CA LEU A 36 0.81 10.42 -9.03
C LEU A 36 -0.52 10.84 -8.37
N LEU A 37 -1.44 11.44 -9.14
CA LEU A 37 -2.72 11.92 -8.62
C LEU A 37 -3.78 10.82 -8.47
N GLY A 38 -3.65 9.73 -9.23
CA GLY A 38 -4.59 8.60 -9.23
C GLY A 38 -4.91 8.05 -7.84
N PRO A 39 -3.91 7.71 -7.00
CA PRO A 39 -4.15 7.21 -5.64
C PRO A 39 -4.91 8.18 -4.75
N PHE A 40 -4.66 9.49 -4.86
CA PHE A 40 -5.37 10.49 -4.06
C PHE A 40 -6.85 10.57 -4.45
N LEU A 41 -7.14 10.62 -5.75
CA LEU A 41 -8.51 10.62 -6.26
C LEU A 41 -9.24 9.30 -5.95
N GLY A 42 -8.56 8.17 -6.14
CA GLY A 42 -9.09 6.84 -5.83
C GLY A 42 -9.46 6.70 -4.35
N ASN A 43 -8.58 7.12 -3.44
CA ASN A 43 -8.86 7.11 -1.99
C ASN A 43 -10.02 8.04 -1.61
N ALA A 44 -10.11 9.22 -2.23
CA ALA A 44 -11.21 10.15 -1.99
C ALA A 44 -12.55 9.55 -2.43
N VAL A 45 -12.62 8.99 -3.65
CA VAL A 45 -13.82 8.32 -4.16
C VAL A 45 -14.20 7.12 -3.28
N PHE A 46 -13.22 6.29 -2.91
CA PHE A 46 -13.45 5.14 -2.03
C PHE A 46 -14.02 5.57 -0.67
N GLY A 47 -13.46 6.61 -0.07
CA GLY A 47 -13.91 7.16 1.21
C GLY A 47 -15.36 7.67 1.17
N VAL A 48 -15.75 8.36 0.09
CA VAL A 48 -17.13 8.83 -0.09
C VAL A 48 -18.10 7.67 -0.35
N ALA A 49 -17.70 6.71 -1.19
CA ALA A 49 -18.50 5.55 -1.54
C ALA A 49 -18.77 4.64 -0.32
N HIS A 50 -17.76 4.43 0.53
CA HIS A 50 -17.81 3.52 1.68
C HIS A 50 -17.94 4.24 3.02
N ARG A 51 -18.41 5.50 3.04
CA ARG A 51 -18.54 6.31 4.26
C ARG A 51 -19.28 5.64 5.42
N ARG A 52 -20.26 4.77 5.11
CA ARG A 52 -21.03 4.02 6.13
C ARG A 52 -20.20 2.94 6.82
N VAL A 53 -19.26 2.33 6.11
CA VAL A 53 -18.45 1.20 6.60
C VAL A 53 -17.10 1.67 7.13
N GLY A 54 -16.62 2.86 6.71
CA GLY A 54 -15.32 3.39 7.11
C GLY A 54 -15.11 3.50 8.62
N GLY A 55 -16.15 3.84 9.39
CA GLY A 55 -16.07 3.85 10.86
C GLY A 55 -15.89 2.45 11.46
N GLN A 56 -16.62 1.46 10.93
CA GLN A 56 -16.52 0.06 11.35
C GLN A 56 -15.16 -0.54 11.02
N ILE A 57 -14.61 -0.25 9.83
CA ILE A 57 -13.29 -0.69 9.41
C ILE A 57 -12.22 -0.21 10.39
N LYS A 58 -12.24 1.08 10.75
CA LYS A 58 -11.28 1.66 11.71
C LYS A 58 -11.37 1.00 13.09
N GLU A 59 -12.57 0.67 13.55
CA GLU A 59 -12.73 0.01 14.85
C GLU A 59 -12.25 -1.44 14.81
N MET A 60 -12.57 -2.17 13.74
CA MET A 60 -12.05 -3.53 13.51
C MET A 60 -10.52 -3.57 13.41
N GLU A 61 -9.92 -2.56 12.79
CA GLU A 61 -8.47 -2.40 12.66
C GLU A 61 -7.80 -2.16 14.02
N LYS A 62 -8.36 -1.25 14.84
CA LYS A 62 -7.89 -1.04 16.22
C LYS A 62 -8.00 -2.32 17.05
N ASP A 63 -9.12 -3.02 16.94
CA ASP A 63 -9.34 -4.28 17.64
C ASP A 63 -8.37 -5.36 17.18
N PHE A 64 -8.09 -5.44 15.89
CA PHE A 64 -7.08 -6.32 15.33
C PHE A 64 -5.70 -6.01 15.90
N TYR A 65 -5.27 -4.75 15.86
CA TYR A 65 -3.98 -4.33 16.41
C TYR A 65 -3.87 -4.62 17.91
N ARG A 66 -4.94 -4.38 18.68
CA ARG A 66 -5.01 -4.72 20.10
C ARG A 66 -4.81 -6.22 20.33
N ARG A 67 -5.41 -7.08 19.49
CA ARG A 67 -5.20 -8.54 19.55
C ARG A 67 -3.78 -8.94 19.20
N ILE A 68 -3.17 -8.35 18.17
CA ILE A 68 -1.77 -8.61 17.80
C ILE A 68 -0.84 -8.24 18.96
N LYS A 69 -0.97 -7.02 19.52
CA LYS A 69 -0.17 -6.57 20.66
C LYS A 69 -0.29 -7.50 21.89
N LYS A 70 -1.46 -8.09 22.10
CA LYS A 70 -1.72 -9.04 23.21
C LYS A 70 -1.08 -10.42 22.98
N HIS A 71 -1.05 -10.91 21.76
CA HIS A 71 -0.64 -12.29 21.45
C HIS A 71 0.76 -12.43 20.86
N ARG A 72 1.40 -11.31 20.48
CA ARG A 72 2.78 -11.31 20.01
C ARG A 72 3.71 -11.85 21.09
N VAL A 73 4.67 -12.67 20.68
CA VAL A 73 5.73 -13.15 21.56
C VAL A 73 6.82 -12.08 21.70
N ASP A 74 7.49 -12.09 22.86
CA ASP A 74 8.68 -11.29 23.12
C ASP A 74 9.85 -11.73 22.21
N PRO A 75 10.39 -10.83 21.36
CA PRO A 75 11.44 -11.16 20.40
C PRO A 75 12.79 -11.42 21.08
N SER A 76 13.00 -11.00 22.33
CA SER A 76 14.25 -11.19 23.05
C SER A 76 14.59 -12.65 23.34
N GLY A 77 13.62 -13.57 23.22
CA GLY A 77 13.82 -15.02 23.42
C GLY A 77 14.19 -15.80 22.16
N GLY A 78 14.47 -15.13 21.04
CA GLY A 78 14.84 -15.80 19.77
C GLY A 78 16.20 -16.48 19.84
N SER A 79 16.29 -17.70 19.30
CA SER A 79 17.57 -18.40 19.13
C SER A 79 17.69 -18.95 17.72
N SER A 80 18.90 -19.30 17.27
CA SER A 80 19.12 -19.88 15.93
C SER A 80 18.33 -21.18 15.72
N ALA A 81 18.00 -21.92 16.80
CA ALA A 81 17.18 -23.13 16.75
C ALA A 81 15.66 -22.86 16.81
N ASN A 82 15.26 -21.66 17.26
CA ASN A 82 13.87 -21.23 17.35
C ASN A 82 13.78 -19.75 16.92
N PRO A 83 13.76 -19.47 15.59
CA PRO A 83 13.70 -18.11 15.09
C PRO A 83 12.37 -17.45 15.49
N VAL A 84 12.41 -16.14 15.70
CA VAL A 84 11.24 -15.36 16.12
C VAL A 84 10.22 -15.33 14.97
N PRO A 85 8.93 -15.66 15.23
CA PRO A 85 7.89 -15.54 14.23
C PRO A 85 7.61 -14.08 13.87
N ASP A 86 6.77 -13.84 12.85
CA ASP A 86 6.34 -12.49 12.46
C ASP A 86 5.80 -11.71 13.68
N TYR A 87 6.50 -10.64 14.07
CA TYR A 87 6.23 -9.88 15.29
C TYR A 87 5.06 -8.91 15.13
N TYR A 88 4.91 -8.32 13.94
CA TYR A 88 3.90 -7.30 13.66
C TYR A 88 2.66 -7.86 12.95
N GLY A 89 2.75 -9.07 12.39
CA GLY A 89 1.65 -9.69 11.66
C GLY A 89 1.46 -9.11 10.27
N GLU A 90 2.55 -8.65 9.64
CA GLU A 90 2.56 -8.03 8.31
C GLU A 90 1.98 -8.94 7.23
N LYS A 91 2.10 -10.26 7.40
CA LYS A 91 1.65 -11.27 6.42
C LYS A 91 0.19 -11.68 6.59
N ILE A 92 -0.56 -11.06 7.50
CA ILE A 92 -1.96 -11.43 7.78
C ILE A 92 -2.89 -10.66 6.84
N GLY A 93 -3.33 -11.30 5.76
CA GLY A 93 -4.39 -10.80 4.88
C GLY A 93 -5.77 -11.44 5.15
N SER A 94 -5.81 -12.53 5.93
CA SER A 94 -7.02 -13.32 6.14
C SER A 94 -7.15 -13.88 7.56
N VAL A 95 -8.37 -14.29 7.94
CA VAL A 95 -8.65 -14.96 9.22
C VAL A 95 -7.91 -16.29 9.34
N LYS A 96 -7.71 -17.00 8.22
CA LYS A 96 -6.94 -18.26 8.19
C LYS A 96 -5.47 -18.01 8.55
N GLU A 97 -4.87 -16.99 7.95
CA GLU A 97 -3.49 -16.59 8.26
C GLU A 97 -3.36 -16.11 9.70
N TYR A 98 -4.33 -15.35 10.23
CA TYR A 98 -4.35 -14.97 11.64
C TYR A 98 -4.33 -16.18 12.59
N ARG A 99 -5.10 -17.23 12.27
CA ARG A 99 -5.11 -18.47 13.07
C ARG A 99 -3.78 -19.22 12.99
N ASN A 100 -3.15 -19.25 11.81
CA ASN A 100 -1.83 -19.85 11.64
C ASN A 100 -0.76 -19.07 12.41
N TRP A 101 -0.78 -17.74 12.29
CA TRP A 101 0.09 -16.86 13.05
C TRP A 101 -0.02 -17.11 14.56
N MET A 102 -1.24 -17.23 15.11
CA MET A 102 -1.43 -17.58 16.53
C MET A 102 -0.83 -18.95 16.89
N LYS A 103 -0.84 -19.93 15.98
CA LYS A 103 -0.19 -21.23 16.21
C LYS A 103 1.32 -21.09 16.23
N ASP A 104 1.89 -20.25 15.36
CA ASP A 104 3.32 -20.00 15.30
C ASP A 104 3.82 -19.34 16.59
N GLN A 105 3.09 -18.32 17.10
CA GLN A 105 3.36 -17.71 18.41
C GLN A 105 3.35 -18.76 19.54
N ARG A 106 2.36 -19.66 19.56
CA ARG A 106 2.27 -20.75 20.55
C ARG A 106 3.38 -21.79 20.39
N ALA A 107 3.74 -22.13 19.16
CA ALA A 107 4.82 -23.07 18.86
C ALA A 107 6.16 -22.53 19.35
N PHE A 108 6.42 -21.24 19.12
CA PHE A 108 7.61 -20.56 19.63
C PHE A 108 7.66 -20.58 21.17
N ASN A 109 6.56 -20.22 21.84
CA ASN A 109 6.50 -20.23 23.32
C ASN A 109 6.72 -21.64 23.90
N ARG A 110 6.13 -22.68 23.30
CA ARG A 110 6.33 -24.06 23.72
C ARG A 110 7.79 -24.48 23.60
N ARG A 111 8.42 -24.19 22.46
CA ARG A 111 9.85 -24.48 22.26
C ARG A 111 10.72 -23.76 23.29
N ARG A 112 10.42 -22.49 23.58
CA ARG A 112 11.14 -21.73 24.62
C ARG A 112 11.04 -22.39 26.00
N GLN A 113 9.89 -22.94 26.37
CA GLN A 113 9.69 -23.64 27.65
C GLN A 113 10.35 -25.01 27.72
N THR A 114 10.56 -25.69 26.59
CA THR A 114 11.20 -27.02 26.57
C THR A 114 12.71 -26.97 26.78
N PHE A 115 13.34 -25.83 26.50
CA PHE A 115 14.81 -25.66 26.60
C PHE A 115 15.26 -24.83 27.82
N LEU A 116 14.34 -24.54 28.75
CA LEU A 116 14.62 -23.96 30.07
C LEU A 116 14.56 -25.08 31.12
#